data_AF-A0A0M8KPW5-F1
#
_entry.id   AF-A0A0M8KPW5-F1
#
_cell.length_a   1.000
_cell.length_b   1.000
_cell.length_c   1.000
_cell.angle_alpha   90.00
_cell.angle_beta   90.00
_cell.angle_gamma   90.00
#
_symmetry.space_group_name_H-M   'P 1'
#
loop_
_entity.id
_entity.type
_entity.pdbx_description
1 polymer ?
#
loop_
_entity_poly.entity_id
_entity_poly.type
_entity_poly.pdbx_seq_one_letter_code
_entity_poly.pdbx_strand_id
1 'polypeptide(L)' 'MRIHHLDCGTLRTPVGRMVCHVLLLEVEDRLVLVDTGFGTEDVRDPHRPSPSTRRCGS' A
#
# COMPACT_ATOMS: atom_id res chain seq x y z
N MET A 1 -4.97 4.71 -22.14
CA MET A 1 -5.05 4.22 -20.76
C MET A 1 -3.99 3.16 -20.54
N ARG A 2 -3.09 3.37 -19.57
CA ARG A 2 -2.08 2.39 -19.16
C ARG A 2 -2.15 2.20 -17.64
N ILE A 3 -1.85 0.99 -17.18
CA ILE A 3 -1.83 0.63 -15.77
C ILE A 3 -0.40 0.25 -15.41
N HIS A 4 0.17 0.96 -14.45
CA HIS A 4 1.49 0.69 -13.92
C HIS A 4 1.36 0.14 -12.51
N HIS A 5 1.93 -1.04 -12.28
CA HIS A 5 2.01 -1.64 -10.95
C HIS A 5 3.30 -1.18 -10.30
N LEU A 6 3.20 -0.48 -9.17
CA LEU A 6 4.34 -0.08 -8.37
C LEU A 6 4.48 -1.07 -7.21
N ASP A 7 5.68 -1.63 -7.02
CA ASP A 7 6.00 -2.42 -5.82
C ASP A 7 6.25 -1.46 -4.65
N CYS A 8 5.35 -1.46 -3.67
CA CYS A 8 5.41 -0.62 -2.48
C CYS A 8 5.83 -1.41 -1.23
N GLY A 9 6.41 -2.59 -1.42
CA GLY A 9 7.00 -3.40 -0.37
C GLY A 9 6.22 -4.68 -0.06
N THR A 10 6.84 -5.53 0.75
CA THR A 10 6.32 -6.85 1.13
C THR A 10 6.05 -6.93 2.63
N LEU A 11 4.83 -7.28 3.00
CA LEU A 11 4.46 -7.67 4.36
C LEU A 11 4.79 -9.14 4.58
N ARG A 12 5.31 -9.45 5.77
CA ARG A 12 5.36 -10.80 6.30
C ARG A 12 4.16 -11.00 7.22
N THR A 13 3.19 -11.77 6.76
CA THR A 13 2.01 -12.13 7.54
C THR A 13 2.20 -13.54 8.13
N PRO A 14 1.41 -13.94 9.15
CA PRO A 14 1.49 -15.29 9.70
C PRO A 14 1.25 -16.40 8.67
N VAL A 15 0.57 -16.08 7.56
CA VAL A 15 0.18 -17.04 6.50
C VAL A 15 1.04 -16.93 5.24
N GLY A 16 2.02 -16.01 5.18
CA GLY A 16 2.92 -15.89 4.04
C GLY A 16 3.43 -14.48 3.78
N ARG A 17 3.93 -14.25 2.55
CA ARG A 17 4.34 -12.92 2.09
C ARG A 17 3.22 -12.31 1.26
N MET A 18 2.93 -11.04 1.50
CA MET A 18 1.95 -10.27 0.73
C MET A 18 2.63 -9.03 0.17
N VAL A 19 2.53 -8.82 -1.14
CA VAL A 19 3.05 -7.61 -1.80
C VAL A 19 1.97 -6.54 -1.78
N CYS A 20 2.37 -5.31 -1.45
CA CYS A 20 1.53 -4.14 -1.60
C CYS A 20 1.80 -3.52 -2.97
N HIS A 21 0.82 -3.58 -3.86
CA HIS A 21 0.88 -2.90 -5.15
C HIS A 21 0.06 -1.63 -5.11
N VAL A 22 0.69 -0.52 -5.48
CA VAL A 22 -0.01 0.73 -5.80
C VAL A 22 -0.20 0.78 -7.30
N LEU A 23 -1.39 1.22 -7.74
CA LEU A 23 -1.67 1.37 -9.18
C LEU A 23 -1.53 2.83 -9.57
N LEU A 24 -0.71 3.08 -10.58
CA LEU A 24 -0.66 4.35 -11.28
C LEU A 24 -1.34 4.20 -12.63
N LEU A 25 -2.41 4.96 -12.84
CA LEU A 25 -3.15 4.99 -14.09
C LEU A 25 -2.72 6.22 -14.89
N GLU A 26 -2.21 5.99 -16.09
CA GLU A 26 -1.99 7.04 -17.09
C GLU A 26 -3.24 7.13 -17.96
N VAL A 27 -3.98 8.23 -17.82
CA VAL A 27 -5.25 8.48 -18.53
C VAL A 27 -5.18 9.87 -19.14
N GLU A 28 -5.13 9.93 -20.47
CA GLU A 28 -4.96 11.18 -21.24
C GLU A 28 -3.70 11.94 -20.78
N ASP A 29 -3.85 13.18 -20.31
CA ASP A 29 -2.78 14.04 -19.79
C ASP A 29 -2.69 14.01 -18.25
N ARG A 30 -3.28 12.98 -17.62
CA ARG A 30 -3.41 12.89 -16.16
C ARG A 30 -2.84 11.59 -15.61
N LEU A 31 -2.44 11.69 -14.35
CA LEU A 31 -2.02 10.57 -13.53
C LEU A 31 -3.00 10.40 -12.37
N VAL A 32 -3.52 9.18 -12.22
CA VAL A 32 -4.37 8.80 -11.08
C VAL A 32 -3.64 7.75 -10.27
N LEU A 33 -3.44 8.03 -8.98
CA LEU A 33 -2.86 7.10 -8.03
C LEU A 33 -3.99 6.42 -7.24
N VAL A 34 -4.01 5.09 -7.25
CA VAL A 34 -4.94 4.29 -6.46
C VAL A 34 -4.15 3.60 -5.35
N ASP A 35 -4.48 3.94 -4.10
CA ASP A 35 -3.74 3.57 -2.88
C ASP A 35 -2.38 4.31 -2.76
N THR A 36 -1.78 4.28 -1.57
CA THR A 36 -0.46 4.83 -1.25
C THR A 36 0.46 3.83 -0.55
N GLY A 37 0.00 2.61 -0.31
CA GLY A 37 0.76 1.59 0.40
C GLY A 37 0.92 1.91 1.88
N PHE A 38 2.11 1.67 2.44
CA PHE A 38 2.36 1.82 3.88
C PHE A 38 2.83 3.22 4.26
N GLY A 39 2.42 3.68 5.44
CA GLY A 39 3.00 4.88 6.03
C GLY A 39 4.47 4.66 6.38
N THR A 40 5.28 5.72 6.29
CA THR A 40 6.70 5.66 6.66
C THR A 40 6.93 5.19 8.10
N GLU A 41 6.04 5.55 9.03
CA GLU A 41 6.08 5.08 10.41
C GLU A 41 5.72 3.60 10.56
N ASP A 42 4.85 3.06 9.69
CA ASP A 42 4.51 1.64 9.71
C ASP A 42 5.71 0.78 9.23
N VAL A 43 6.58 1.35 8.39
CA VAL A 43 7.84 0.72 7.98
C VAL A 43 8.93 0.85 9.05
N ARG A 44 9.01 2.01 9.73
CA ARG A 44 10.00 2.26 10.80
C ARG A 44 9.73 1.44 12.05
N ASP A 45 8.46 1.28 12.43
CA ASP A 45 8.02 0.45 13.55
C ASP A 45 6.86 -0.46 13.10
N PRO A 46 7.17 -1.68 12.60
CA PRO A 46 6.15 -2.62 12.11
C PRO A 46 5.19 -3.14 13.18
N HIS A 47 5.50 -2.97 14.46
CA HIS A 47 4.63 -3.37 15.57
C HIS A 47 3.67 -2.25 15.99
N ARG A 48 3.87 -1.04 15.46
CA ARG A 48 2.96 0.08 15.68
C ARG A 48 1.61 -0.19 15.01
N PRO A 49 0.48 0.05 15.69
CA PRO A 49 -0.81 0.02 15.04
C PRO A 49 -0.89 1.11 13.98
N SER A 50 -1.05 0.72 12.71
CA SER A 50 -1.30 1.68 11.64
C SER A 50 -2.69 2.34 11.83
N PRO A 51 -2.91 3.55 11.29
CA PRO A 51 -4.22 4.20 11.32
C PRO A 51 -5.33 3.36 10.68
N SER A 52 -4.99 2.55 9.67
CA SER A 52 -5.92 1.65 9.00
C SER A 52 -6.34 0.50 9.93
N THR A 53 -5.40 -0.11 10.65
CA THR A 53 -5.70 -1.17 11.63
C THR A 53 -6.53 -0.65 12.81
N ARG A 54 -6.34 0.62 13.21
CA ARG A 54 -7.19 1.25 14.24
C ARG A 54 -8.67 1.34 13.85
N ARG A 55 -9.01 1.35 12.56
CA ARG A 55 -10.40 1.48 12.08
C ARG A 55 -11.11 0.14 11.85
N CYS A 56 -10.39 -0.95 11.62
CA CYS A 56 -10.99 -2.29 11.47
C CYS A 56 -11.26 -3.02 12.80
N GLY A 57 -10.92 -2.42 13.94
CA GLY A 57 -11.08 -3.03 15.27
C GLY A 57 -12.46 -2.85 15.93
N SER A 58 -13.53 -2.59 15.15
CA SER A 58 -14.91 -2.44 15.65
C SER A 58 -15.84 -3.50 15.08
#